data_AF-A0A1I0N1H7-F1
#
_entry.id   AF-A0A1I0N1H7-F1
#
_cell.length_a   1.000
_cell.length_b   1.000
_cell.length_c   1.000
_cell.angle_alpha   90.00
_cell.angle_beta   90.00
_cell.angle_gamma   90.00
#
_symmetry.space_group_name_H-M   'P 1'
#
loop_
_entity.id
_entity.type
_entity.pdbx_description
1 polymer ?
#
loop_
_entity_poly.entity_id
_entity_poly.type
_entity_poly.pdbx_seq_one_letter_code
_entity_poly.pdbx_strand_id
1 'polypeptide(L)'
;MPDFRPVSDDDVGAFRSMVSYAFTPTRGPTDPDEVDEDDIPAPWQVGRRYGLYDDGDDLVTVCKHVDFDVRVRGDTHAMHGLSAVASPPEHRRQGYVGEMLRESLATSRDDSVYLSALWPFKRSFYGQFGWATCNRMVRHELPPDHLSFAREATDGEFVPLGEDDWERMDAVHDADGAALDLTVDRTEEWWQKRILSGWEDDPFVYGWERDGDLEAYLTYTVDSSEDTGTLQVRDWACAGHDGLLAVLAFLADHDSQVDEVAFWTGEYADVLDLLPNPGDATTELSLGPMVRLVDVPAALEALSYPEAATADLVLDVTDPLADWNGDTYRLTVEDGSAAVDRTDADADAELGVGALSQLAVGYRTADELATVRDLDADDDALDALASLFPERATLLRENF
;
A
#
# COMPACT_ATOMS: atom_id res chain seq x y z
N MET A 1 -29.04 -4.56 15.73
CA MET A 1 -27.82 -5.05 15.10
C MET A 1 -26.88 -3.87 15.01
N PRO A 2 -25.56 -4.08 15.14
CA PRO A 2 -24.60 -3.02 14.97
C PRO A 2 -24.79 -2.33 13.61
N ASP A 3 -24.62 -1.01 13.58
CA ASP A 3 -24.82 -0.17 12.40
C ASP A 3 -23.48 0.42 11.94
N PHE A 4 -23.07 0.14 10.71
CA PHE A 4 -21.83 0.66 10.13
C PHE A 4 -22.16 1.83 9.21
N ARG A 5 -21.69 3.03 9.56
CA ARG A 5 -22.05 4.26 8.85
C ARG A 5 -20.93 5.30 8.91
N PRO A 6 -20.96 6.32 8.02
CA PRO A 6 -20.09 7.47 8.13
C PRO A 6 -20.19 8.10 9.53
N VAL A 7 -19.03 8.45 10.10
CA VAL A 7 -18.95 9.12 11.40
C VAL A 7 -19.57 10.51 11.27
N SER A 8 -20.49 10.83 12.17
CA SER A 8 -21.14 12.15 12.22
C SER A 8 -20.17 13.24 12.70
N ASP A 9 -20.44 14.51 12.40
CA ASP A 9 -19.63 15.63 12.89
C ASP A 9 -19.54 15.65 14.43
N ASP A 10 -20.62 15.28 15.12
CA ASP A 10 -20.70 15.19 16.58
C ASP A 10 -19.79 14.07 17.14
N ASP A 11 -19.49 13.03 16.37
CA ASP A 11 -18.69 11.87 16.79
C ASP A 11 -17.22 11.95 16.37
N VAL A 12 -16.81 13.02 15.66
CA VAL A 12 -15.42 13.17 15.19
C VAL A 12 -14.44 13.22 16.36
N GLY A 13 -14.80 13.87 17.47
CA GLY A 13 -14.00 13.89 18.69
C GLY A 13 -13.79 12.49 19.28
N ALA A 14 -14.86 11.71 19.38
CA ALA A 14 -14.80 10.32 19.86
C ALA A 14 -13.93 9.45 18.94
N PHE A 15 -14.12 9.57 17.63
CA PHE A 15 -13.29 8.90 16.62
C PHE A 15 -11.80 9.21 16.82
N ARG A 16 -11.45 10.50 16.97
CA ARG A 16 -10.05 10.94 17.21
C ARG A 16 -9.48 10.35 18.50
N SER A 17 -10.26 10.35 19.58
CA SER A 17 -9.84 9.78 20.85
C SER A 17 -9.54 8.29 20.74
N MET A 18 -10.39 7.53 20.02
CA MET A 18 -10.16 6.09 19.78
C MET A 18 -8.88 5.82 18.98
N VAL A 19 -8.66 6.57 17.90
CA VAL A 19 -7.45 6.43 17.07
C VAL A 19 -6.20 6.86 17.86
N SER A 20 -6.23 7.99 18.55
CA SER A 20 -5.13 8.46 19.39
C SER A 20 -4.76 7.44 20.46
N TYR A 21 -5.75 6.86 21.14
CA TYR A 21 -5.52 5.79 22.11
C TYR A 21 -4.85 4.55 21.48
N ALA A 22 -5.30 4.16 20.28
CA ALA A 22 -4.81 2.96 19.62
C ALA A 22 -3.37 3.12 19.07
N PHE A 23 -3.01 4.30 18.56
CA PHE A 23 -1.76 4.52 17.82
C PHE A 23 -0.73 5.36 18.58
N THR A 24 -1.14 6.23 19.50
CA THR A 24 -0.25 7.10 20.28
C THR A 24 -0.54 7.06 21.80
N PRO A 25 -0.64 5.88 22.44
CA PRO A 25 -1.03 5.77 23.84
C PRO A 25 -0.05 6.46 24.82
N THR A 26 1.20 6.69 24.39
CA THR A 26 2.25 7.36 25.18
C THR A 26 1.98 8.86 25.36
N ARG A 27 1.18 9.49 24.49
CA ARG A 27 0.77 10.89 24.63
C ARG A 27 -0.27 11.11 25.74
N GLY A 28 -0.81 10.04 26.31
CA GLY A 28 -1.88 10.11 27.31
C GLY A 28 -3.27 10.29 26.68
N PRO A 29 -4.33 10.39 27.50
CA PRO A 29 -5.68 10.58 26.99
C PRO A 29 -5.81 11.92 26.25
N THR A 30 -6.36 11.88 25.05
CA THR A 30 -6.75 13.08 24.31
C THR A 30 -8.18 13.45 24.71
N ASP A 31 -8.38 14.69 25.16
CA ASP A 31 -9.72 15.22 25.36
C ASP A 31 -10.33 15.51 23.98
N PRO A 32 -11.43 14.84 23.59
CA PRO A 32 -12.08 15.05 22.30
C PRO A 32 -12.55 16.49 22.07
N ASP A 33 -12.76 17.27 23.15
CA ASP A 33 -13.27 18.64 23.10
C ASP A 33 -12.16 19.72 23.12
N GLU A 34 -10.88 19.33 23.34
CA GLU A 34 -9.75 20.27 23.43
C GLU A 34 -8.84 20.30 22.19
N VAL A 35 -9.14 19.55 21.12
CA VAL A 35 -8.36 19.57 19.88
C VAL A 35 -8.84 20.69 18.97
N ASP A 36 -8.05 21.74 18.83
CA ASP A 36 -8.31 22.79 17.83
C ASP A 36 -8.25 22.17 16.43
N GLU A 37 -9.20 22.51 15.55
CA GLU A 37 -9.21 22.01 14.18
C GLU A 37 -7.98 22.47 13.40
N ASP A 38 -7.44 23.64 13.74
CA ASP A 38 -6.24 24.21 13.15
C ASP A 38 -4.95 23.44 13.57
N ASP A 39 -4.99 22.64 14.63
CA ASP A 39 -3.85 21.85 15.14
C ASP A 39 -3.82 20.41 14.58
N ILE A 40 -4.76 20.04 13.69
CA ILE A 40 -4.84 18.69 13.13
C ILE A 40 -3.83 18.56 11.99
N PRO A 41 -2.84 17.65 12.09
CA PRO A 41 -1.88 17.43 11.02
C PRO A 41 -2.60 17.13 9.70
N ALA A 42 -2.16 17.74 8.60
CA ALA A 42 -2.74 17.54 7.28
C ALA A 42 -2.89 16.05 6.90
N PRO A 43 -1.93 15.14 7.21
CA PRO A 43 -2.09 13.70 6.94
C PRO A 43 -3.36 13.08 7.54
N TRP A 44 -3.82 13.61 8.67
CA TRP A 44 -4.98 13.10 9.40
C TRP A 44 -6.30 13.38 8.68
N GLN A 45 -6.33 14.38 7.81
CA GLN A 45 -7.55 14.83 7.14
C GLN A 45 -7.92 13.96 5.95
N VAL A 46 -6.98 13.16 5.44
CA VAL A 46 -7.20 12.25 4.31
C VAL A 46 -8.10 11.06 4.72
N GLY A 47 -9.02 10.72 3.82
CA GLY A 47 -9.90 9.56 3.93
C GLY A 47 -11.23 9.82 4.65
N ARG A 48 -12.23 9.01 4.28
CA ARG A 48 -13.59 9.03 4.84
C ARG A 48 -13.62 8.22 6.12
N ARG A 49 -14.28 8.74 7.15
CA ARG A 49 -14.34 8.13 8.50
C ARG A 49 -15.60 7.29 8.63
N TYR A 50 -15.45 6.07 9.12
CA TYR A 50 -16.56 5.16 9.41
C TYR A 50 -16.52 4.67 10.85
N GLY A 51 -17.71 4.45 11.40
CA GLY A 51 -17.93 3.96 12.74
C GLY A 51 -18.90 2.78 12.73
N LEU A 52 -18.67 1.81 13.61
CA LEU A 52 -19.67 0.81 13.99
C LEU A 52 -20.31 1.25 15.30
N TYR A 53 -21.62 1.36 15.30
CA TYR A 53 -22.44 1.72 16.45
C TYR A 53 -23.18 0.48 16.94
N ASP A 54 -23.26 0.29 18.26
CA ASP A 54 -24.01 -0.85 18.82
C ASP A 54 -25.53 -0.58 18.90
N ASP A 55 -26.29 -1.50 19.52
CA ASP A 55 -27.75 -1.36 19.66
C ASP A 55 -28.18 -0.14 20.51
N GLY A 56 -27.26 0.42 21.31
CA GLY A 56 -27.45 1.62 22.12
C GLY A 56 -27.14 2.92 21.37
N ASP A 57 -26.70 2.84 20.10
CA ASP A 57 -26.13 3.96 19.33
C ASP A 57 -24.79 4.47 19.90
N ASP A 58 -24.07 3.62 20.66
CA ASP A 58 -22.72 3.93 21.14
C ASP A 58 -21.70 3.56 20.07
N LEU A 59 -20.77 4.47 19.75
CA LEU A 59 -19.64 4.20 18.86
C LEU A 59 -18.69 3.18 19.52
N VAL A 60 -18.45 2.02 18.90
CA VAL A 60 -17.68 0.91 19.52
C VAL A 60 -16.38 0.56 18.78
N THR A 61 -16.28 0.85 17.49
CA THR A 61 -15.05 0.69 16.69
C THR A 61 -15.09 1.61 15.49
N VAL A 62 -13.92 1.98 14.99
CA VAL A 62 -13.77 2.94 13.89
C VAL A 62 -12.75 2.49 12.86
N CYS A 63 -12.87 3.00 11.64
CA CYS A 63 -11.86 2.91 10.59
C CYS A 63 -11.94 4.10 9.62
N LYS A 64 -11.02 4.17 8.67
CA LYS A 64 -11.12 5.04 7.49
C LYS A 64 -11.02 4.26 6.20
N HIS A 65 -11.67 4.78 5.17
CA HIS A 65 -11.40 4.44 3.78
C HIS A 65 -10.64 5.60 3.13
N VAL A 66 -9.46 5.30 2.61
CA VAL A 66 -8.73 6.19 1.71
C VAL A 66 -8.97 5.70 0.30
N ASP A 67 -9.45 6.59 -0.55
CA ASP A 67 -9.76 6.27 -1.94
C ASP A 67 -8.47 6.37 -2.77
N PHE A 68 -8.14 5.31 -3.48
CA PHE A 68 -6.99 5.24 -4.37
C PHE A 68 -7.42 4.73 -5.74
N ASP A 69 -6.74 5.21 -6.76
CA ASP A 69 -6.67 4.57 -8.06
C ASP A 69 -5.29 3.91 -8.18
N VAL A 70 -5.23 2.62 -8.50
CA VAL A 70 -3.98 1.84 -8.53
C VAL A 70 -3.82 1.11 -9.85
N ARG A 71 -2.57 1.03 -10.33
CA ARG A 71 -2.23 0.22 -11.50
C ARG A 71 -2.26 -1.26 -11.14
N VAL A 72 -3.03 -2.09 -11.84
CA VAL A 72 -2.96 -3.55 -11.74
C VAL A 72 -3.05 -4.14 -13.13
N ARG A 73 -2.07 -4.97 -13.51
CA ARG A 73 -2.01 -5.66 -14.81
C ARG A 73 -2.17 -4.74 -16.03
N GLY A 74 -1.70 -3.50 -15.91
CA GLY A 74 -1.68 -2.51 -16.99
C GLY A 74 -2.85 -1.53 -17.00
N ASP A 75 -3.90 -1.79 -16.22
CA ASP A 75 -5.07 -0.91 -16.09
C ASP A 75 -5.12 -0.22 -14.72
N THR A 76 -5.93 0.83 -14.64
CA THR A 76 -6.17 1.57 -13.38
C THR A 76 -7.47 1.07 -12.73
N HIS A 77 -7.39 0.73 -11.45
CA HIS A 77 -8.51 0.22 -10.66
C HIS A 77 -8.67 1.00 -9.36
N ALA A 78 -9.92 1.25 -8.97
CA ALA A 78 -10.22 1.80 -7.66
C ALA A 78 -9.86 0.79 -6.55
N MET A 79 -9.31 1.30 -5.46
CA MET A 79 -8.95 0.55 -4.27
C MET A 79 -9.28 1.36 -3.02
N HIS A 80 -9.90 0.72 -2.03
CA HIS A 80 -10.07 1.31 -0.71
C HIS A 80 -8.90 0.92 0.21
N GLY A 81 -8.09 1.90 0.57
CA GLY A 81 -7.12 1.80 1.65
C GLY A 81 -7.83 1.83 3.00
N LEU A 82 -7.90 0.67 3.67
CA LEU A 82 -8.44 0.58 5.02
C LEU A 82 -7.37 1.01 6.04
N SER A 83 -7.61 2.14 6.72
CA SER A 83 -6.72 2.65 7.76
C SER A 83 -7.44 2.93 9.07
N ALA A 84 -6.68 3.34 10.08
CA ALA A 84 -7.17 3.78 11.39
C ALA A 84 -8.15 2.81 12.09
N VAL A 85 -7.99 1.50 11.88
CA VAL A 85 -8.80 0.48 12.55
C VAL A 85 -8.52 0.52 14.05
N ALA A 86 -9.50 0.99 14.83
CA ALA A 86 -9.34 1.17 16.28
C ALA A 86 -10.59 0.75 17.05
N SER A 87 -10.38 -0.01 18.12
CA SER A 87 -11.43 -0.38 19.09
C SER A 87 -10.90 -0.20 20.53
N PRO A 88 -11.62 0.57 21.37
CA PRO A 88 -11.28 0.76 22.78
C PRO A 88 -11.22 -0.57 23.54
N PRO A 89 -10.34 -0.71 24.56
CA PRO A 89 -10.15 -1.95 25.30
C PRO A 89 -11.43 -2.59 25.85
N GLU A 90 -12.39 -1.78 26.30
CA GLU A 90 -13.70 -2.17 26.83
C GLU A 90 -14.57 -2.86 25.78
N HIS A 91 -14.39 -2.56 24.49
CA HIS A 91 -15.13 -3.15 23.36
C HIS A 91 -14.37 -4.30 22.68
N ARG A 92 -13.13 -4.58 23.08
CA ARG A 92 -12.34 -5.67 22.50
C ARG A 92 -12.90 -7.05 22.87
N ARG A 93 -12.69 -8.01 21.97
CA ARG A 93 -13.12 -9.43 22.09
C ARG A 93 -14.64 -9.62 22.10
N GLN A 94 -15.39 -8.62 21.64
CA GLN A 94 -16.85 -8.70 21.48
C GLN A 94 -17.28 -8.95 20.03
N GLY A 95 -16.33 -9.05 19.09
CA GLY A 95 -16.61 -9.31 17.67
C GLY A 95 -16.72 -8.06 16.78
N TYR A 96 -16.81 -6.86 17.37
CA TYR A 96 -17.05 -5.61 16.64
C TYR A 96 -16.08 -5.31 15.49
N VAL A 97 -14.78 -5.58 15.65
CA VAL A 97 -13.83 -5.36 14.53
C VAL A 97 -14.13 -6.29 13.35
N GLY A 98 -14.47 -7.55 13.60
CA GLY A 98 -14.84 -8.47 12.52
C GLY A 98 -16.11 -8.00 11.78
N GLU A 99 -17.12 -7.57 12.53
CA GLU A 99 -18.35 -6.97 11.99
C GLU A 99 -18.04 -5.73 11.13
N MET A 100 -17.24 -4.81 11.66
CA MET A 100 -16.83 -3.58 10.97
C MET A 100 -16.02 -3.88 9.70
N LEU A 101 -15.13 -4.87 9.71
CA LEU A 101 -14.39 -5.27 8.51
C LEU A 101 -15.33 -5.87 7.45
N ARG A 102 -16.33 -6.66 7.84
CA ARG A 102 -17.33 -7.21 6.92
C ARG A 102 -18.16 -6.09 6.27
N GLU A 103 -18.68 -5.17 7.07
CA GLU A 103 -19.48 -4.04 6.57
C GLU A 103 -18.66 -3.05 5.75
N SER A 104 -17.39 -2.85 6.11
CA SER A 104 -16.43 -2.10 5.30
C SER A 104 -16.28 -2.69 3.90
N LEU A 105 -16.18 -4.01 3.78
CA LEU A 105 -16.10 -4.68 2.47
C LEU A 105 -17.42 -4.61 1.71
N ALA A 106 -18.56 -4.71 2.41
CA ALA A 106 -19.87 -4.53 1.79
C ALA A 106 -20.03 -3.12 1.22
N THR A 107 -19.57 -2.10 1.94
CA THR A 107 -19.53 -0.70 1.46
C THR A 107 -18.66 -0.57 0.21
N SER A 108 -17.42 -1.12 0.23
CA SER A 108 -16.56 -1.14 -0.97
C SER A 108 -17.23 -1.82 -2.16
N ARG A 109 -17.93 -2.93 -1.92
CA ARG A 109 -18.65 -3.67 -2.96
C ARG A 109 -19.80 -2.85 -3.56
N ASP A 110 -20.58 -2.19 -2.73
CA ASP A 110 -21.68 -1.31 -3.17
C ASP A 110 -21.15 -0.12 -3.99
N ASP A 111 -19.96 0.37 -3.64
CA ASP A 111 -19.22 1.40 -4.39
C ASP A 111 -18.54 0.88 -5.67
N SER A 112 -18.67 -0.42 -5.99
CA SER A 112 -17.98 -1.08 -7.12
C SER A 112 -16.45 -0.99 -7.02
N VAL A 113 -15.91 -1.01 -5.80
CA VAL A 113 -14.48 -1.05 -5.50
C VAL A 113 -14.08 -2.46 -5.11
N TYR A 114 -13.32 -3.11 -6.00
CA TYR A 114 -13.04 -4.54 -5.89
C TYR A 114 -11.72 -4.87 -5.20
N LEU A 115 -10.92 -3.86 -4.86
CA LEU A 115 -9.64 -4.01 -4.16
C LEU A 115 -9.66 -3.29 -2.82
N SER A 116 -9.08 -3.94 -1.81
CA SER A 116 -8.85 -3.34 -0.50
C SER A 116 -7.42 -3.59 -0.05
N ALA A 117 -6.74 -2.56 0.43
CA ALA A 117 -5.40 -2.69 0.99
C ALA A 117 -5.31 -2.11 2.40
N LEU A 118 -4.36 -2.58 3.20
CA LEU A 118 -4.12 -2.08 4.55
C LEU A 118 -2.68 -2.29 5.02
N TRP A 119 -2.26 -1.47 5.98
CA TRP A 119 -1.06 -1.69 6.76
C TRP A 119 -1.39 -2.46 8.05
N PRO A 120 -0.91 -3.71 8.20
CA PRO A 120 -1.33 -4.56 9.30
C PRO A 120 -0.53 -4.28 10.57
N PHE A 121 -1.20 -3.90 11.68
CA PHE A 121 -0.54 -3.93 13.01
C PHE A 121 -0.10 -5.34 13.41
N LYS A 122 -0.81 -6.36 12.90
CA LYS A 122 -0.46 -7.78 13.05
C LYS A 122 -0.99 -8.55 11.85
N ARG A 123 -0.08 -9.08 11.02
CA ARG A 123 -0.48 -9.82 9.79
C ARG A 123 -1.44 -10.97 10.06
N SER A 124 -1.19 -11.77 11.10
CA SER A 124 -2.08 -12.90 11.43
C SER A 124 -3.49 -12.45 11.83
N PHE A 125 -3.67 -11.19 12.27
CA PHE A 125 -4.98 -10.66 12.60
C PHE A 125 -5.81 -10.40 11.35
N TYR A 126 -5.23 -9.81 10.30
CA TYR A 126 -5.94 -9.53 9.04
C TYR A 126 -5.95 -10.74 8.09
N GLY A 127 -4.95 -11.61 8.18
CA GLY A 127 -4.88 -12.86 7.41
C GLY A 127 -6.06 -13.79 7.68
N GLN A 128 -6.54 -13.85 8.93
CA GLN A 128 -7.74 -14.64 9.25
C GLN A 128 -9.03 -14.09 8.60
N PHE A 129 -9.00 -12.87 8.07
CA PHE A 129 -10.10 -12.20 7.37
C PHE A 129 -9.89 -12.11 5.85
N GLY A 130 -8.84 -12.76 5.32
CA GLY A 130 -8.61 -12.88 3.89
C GLY A 130 -7.72 -11.83 3.25
N TRP A 131 -7.11 -10.90 4.02
CA TRP A 131 -6.03 -10.06 3.48
C TRP A 131 -4.74 -10.88 3.37
N ALA A 132 -3.91 -10.59 2.37
CA ALA A 132 -2.62 -11.25 2.15
C ALA A 132 -1.56 -10.24 1.70
N THR A 133 -0.27 -10.51 1.92
CA THR A 133 0.82 -9.57 1.58
C THR A 133 0.82 -9.24 0.08
N CYS A 134 1.04 -7.99 -0.29
CA CYS A 134 1.01 -7.55 -1.69
C CYS A 134 2.36 -7.09 -2.27
N ASN A 135 3.36 -6.80 -1.42
CA ASN A 135 4.71 -6.48 -1.85
C ASN A 135 5.72 -6.66 -0.71
N ARG A 136 7.00 -6.62 -1.05
CA ARG A 136 8.14 -6.52 -0.12
C ARG A 136 8.88 -5.22 -0.34
N MET A 137 9.50 -4.73 0.72
CA MET A 137 10.26 -3.49 0.73
C MET A 137 11.60 -3.74 1.39
N VAL A 138 12.63 -3.05 0.91
CA VAL A 138 13.99 -3.15 1.46
C VAL A 138 14.38 -1.78 1.99
N ARG A 139 14.69 -1.70 3.28
CA ARG A 139 15.30 -0.53 3.89
C ARG A 139 16.81 -0.63 3.77
N HIS A 140 17.45 0.42 3.31
CA HIS A 140 18.90 0.53 3.25
C HIS A 140 19.36 1.58 4.25
N GLU A 141 20.39 1.26 5.02
CA GLU A 141 21.02 2.14 6.01
C GLU A 141 22.54 2.08 5.83
N LEU A 142 23.17 3.23 5.61
CA LEU A 142 24.61 3.33 5.37
C LEU A 142 25.13 4.76 5.58
N PRO A 143 26.43 4.92 5.87
CA PRO A 143 27.07 6.24 5.88
C PRO A 143 26.97 6.95 4.52
N PRO A 144 26.72 8.27 4.49
CA PRO A 144 26.62 9.05 3.24
C PRO A 144 27.84 8.88 2.31
N ASP A 145 29.05 8.83 2.87
CA ASP A 145 30.29 8.67 2.12
C ASP A 145 30.32 7.42 1.24
N HIS A 146 29.56 6.37 1.58
CA HIS A 146 29.48 5.14 0.80
C HIS A 146 28.68 5.32 -0.50
N LEU A 147 27.92 6.41 -0.63
CA LEU A 147 27.21 6.82 -1.84
C LEU A 147 28.00 7.81 -2.71
N SER A 148 29.21 8.20 -2.30
CA SER A 148 30.01 9.23 -2.98
C SER A 148 30.37 8.90 -4.43
N PHE A 149 30.32 7.63 -4.84
CA PHE A 149 30.51 7.20 -6.23
C PHE A 149 29.48 7.83 -7.19
N ALA A 150 28.29 8.15 -6.69
CA ALA A 150 27.20 8.69 -7.51
C ALA A 150 27.40 10.18 -7.87
N ARG A 151 28.25 10.91 -7.13
CA ARG A 151 28.53 12.34 -7.35
C ARG A 151 29.08 12.64 -8.75
N GLU A 152 29.81 11.69 -9.35
CA GLU A 152 30.39 11.87 -10.68
C GLU A 152 29.39 11.67 -11.83
N ALA A 153 28.18 11.17 -11.52
CA ALA A 153 27.19 10.78 -12.51
C ALA A 153 26.12 11.84 -12.78
N THR A 154 26.17 12.99 -12.10
CA THR A 154 25.15 14.05 -12.23
C THR A 154 25.66 15.20 -13.11
N ASP A 155 24.91 15.53 -14.16
CA ASP A 155 25.12 16.69 -15.04
C ASP A 155 23.97 17.72 -14.96
N GLY A 156 23.04 17.52 -14.02
CA GLY A 156 21.94 18.42 -13.68
C GLY A 156 22.19 19.20 -12.38
N GLU A 157 21.14 19.84 -11.86
CA GLU A 157 21.18 20.65 -10.64
C GLU A 157 20.08 20.27 -9.65
N PHE A 158 20.39 20.40 -8.35
CA PHE A 158 19.40 20.22 -7.29
C PHE A 158 18.66 21.52 -6.99
N VAL A 159 17.34 21.44 -6.91
CA VAL A 159 16.47 22.58 -6.61
C VAL A 159 15.57 22.26 -5.42
N PRO A 160 15.32 23.20 -4.51
CA PRO A 160 14.26 23.04 -3.53
C PRO A 160 12.90 23.08 -4.25
N LEU A 161 12.00 22.19 -3.88
CA LEU A 161 10.63 22.14 -4.41
C LEU A 161 9.63 22.62 -3.35
N GLY A 162 8.51 23.17 -3.79
CA GLY A 162 7.42 23.63 -2.92
C GLY A 162 6.08 22.97 -3.26
N GLU A 163 5.03 23.44 -2.58
CA GLU A 163 3.65 22.97 -2.77
C GLU A 163 3.16 23.07 -4.22
N ASP A 164 3.60 24.08 -4.96
CA ASP A 164 3.22 24.30 -6.37
C ASP A 164 3.94 23.36 -7.36
N ASP A 165 4.93 22.58 -6.92
CA ASP A 165 5.69 21.66 -7.79
C ASP A 165 5.07 20.26 -7.88
N TRP A 166 3.94 20.01 -7.22
CA TRP A 166 3.37 18.66 -7.08
C TRP A 166 3.09 17.99 -8.43
N GLU A 167 2.59 18.70 -9.44
CA GLU A 167 2.33 18.13 -10.78
C GLU A 167 3.62 17.63 -11.46
N ARG A 168 4.74 18.30 -11.19
CA ARG A 168 6.06 17.92 -11.72
C ARG A 168 6.57 16.66 -11.02
N MET A 169 6.40 16.61 -9.69
CA MET A 169 6.74 15.44 -8.89
C MET A 169 5.89 14.22 -9.26
N ASP A 170 4.61 14.44 -9.53
CA ASP A 170 3.65 13.41 -9.96
C ASP A 170 4.05 12.77 -11.30
N ALA A 171 4.46 13.60 -12.28
CA ALA A 171 5.00 13.08 -13.54
C ALA A 171 6.23 12.18 -13.36
N VAL A 172 7.12 12.51 -12.41
CA VAL A 172 8.28 11.66 -12.08
C VAL A 172 7.86 10.39 -11.35
N HIS A 173 6.92 10.51 -10.40
CA HIS A 173 6.32 9.39 -9.69
C HIS A 173 5.71 8.36 -10.64
N ASP A 174 4.96 8.83 -11.64
CA ASP A 174 4.34 7.99 -12.66
C ASP A 174 5.36 7.30 -13.56
N ALA A 175 6.43 8.00 -13.93
CA ALA A 175 7.51 7.44 -14.74
C ALA A 175 8.25 6.33 -13.98
N ASP A 176 8.55 6.54 -12.70
CA ASP A 176 9.19 5.58 -11.80
C ASP A 176 8.31 4.33 -11.59
N GLY A 177 7.00 4.53 -11.40
CA GLY A 177 6.02 3.46 -11.19
C GLY A 177 5.45 2.82 -12.45
N ALA A 178 5.90 3.21 -13.66
CA ALA A 178 5.28 2.76 -14.91
C ALA A 178 5.32 1.23 -15.12
N ALA A 179 6.35 0.57 -14.58
CA ALA A 179 6.55 -0.87 -14.66
C ALA A 179 6.07 -1.63 -13.41
N LEU A 180 5.56 -0.91 -12.40
CA LEU A 180 5.15 -1.48 -11.12
C LEU A 180 3.63 -1.52 -11.03
N ASP A 181 3.11 -2.69 -10.66
CA ASP A 181 1.73 -2.81 -10.23
C ASP A 181 1.62 -2.34 -8.76
N LEU A 182 0.41 -1.92 -8.38
CA LEU A 182 0.03 -1.25 -7.13
C LEU A 182 0.61 0.15 -6.93
N THR A 183 1.23 0.74 -7.97
CA THR A 183 1.49 2.19 -8.00
C THR A 183 0.17 2.95 -7.95
N VAL A 184 0.06 3.87 -7.00
CA VAL A 184 -1.10 4.75 -6.79
C VAL A 184 -1.02 5.94 -7.75
N ASP A 185 -2.10 6.23 -8.46
CA ASP A 185 -2.33 7.53 -9.11
C ASP A 185 -2.67 8.55 -8.02
N ARG A 186 -1.69 9.39 -7.67
CA ARG A 186 -1.74 10.24 -6.47
C ARG A 186 -2.54 11.49 -6.78
N THR A 187 -3.58 11.74 -5.99
CA THR A 187 -4.31 13.01 -6.07
C THR A 187 -3.47 14.17 -5.55
N GLU A 188 -3.81 15.40 -5.97
CA GLU A 188 -3.26 16.63 -5.39
C GLU A 188 -3.41 16.64 -3.86
N GLU A 189 -4.55 16.19 -3.33
CA GLU A 189 -4.76 16.09 -1.89
C GLU A 189 -3.74 15.16 -1.23
N TRP A 190 -3.40 14.03 -1.85
CA TRP A 190 -2.39 13.11 -1.35
C TRP A 190 -1.01 13.75 -1.34
N TRP A 191 -0.61 14.42 -2.42
CA TRP A 191 0.65 15.16 -2.50
C TRP A 191 0.77 16.20 -1.38
N GLN A 192 -0.21 17.09 -1.30
CA GLN A 192 -0.20 18.18 -0.32
C GLN A 192 -0.22 17.64 1.11
N LYS A 193 -1.12 16.70 1.41
CA LYS A 193 -1.36 16.28 2.80
C LYS A 193 -0.50 15.13 3.29
N ARG A 194 0.11 14.32 2.42
CA ARG A 194 0.86 13.10 2.82
C ARG A 194 2.32 13.11 2.40
N ILE A 195 2.67 13.76 1.29
CA ILE A 195 4.04 13.78 0.79
C ILE A 195 4.76 15.07 1.19
N LEU A 196 4.07 16.20 1.12
CA LEU A 196 4.62 17.54 1.38
C LEU A 196 4.37 18.03 2.81
N SER A 197 3.50 17.35 3.58
CA SER A 197 3.23 17.65 4.98
C SER A 197 3.59 16.50 5.92
N GLY A 198 4.01 16.85 7.13
CA GLY A 198 4.37 15.89 8.19
C GLY A 198 3.31 15.69 9.27
N TRP A 199 3.58 14.72 10.16
CA TRP A 199 2.79 14.52 11.39
C TRP A 199 3.22 15.41 12.55
N GLU A 200 4.49 15.78 12.57
CA GLU A 200 5.12 16.64 13.59
C GLU A 200 5.83 17.80 12.91
N ASP A 201 6.76 17.50 12.01
CA ASP A 201 7.47 18.48 11.17
C ASP A 201 7.32 18.14 9.68
N ASP A 202 7.18 19.17 8.85
CA ASP A 202 7.15 19.03 7.41
C ASP A 202 8.53 18.58 6.86
N PRO A 203 8.56 17.72 5.83
CA PRO A 203 9.80 17.24 5.25
C PRO A 203 10.53 18.32 4.45
N PHE A 204 11.85 18.18 4.31
CA PHE A 204 12.58 18.85 3.25
C PHE A 204 12.23 18.20 1.91
N VAL A 205 12.09 19.00 0.86
CA VAL A 205 11.69 18.55 -0.48
C VAL A 205 12.67 19.09 -1.50
N TYR A 206 13.32 18.20 -2.25
CA TYR A 206 14.29 18.55 -3.29
C TYR A 206 14.01 17.77 -4.56
N GLY A 207 14.31 18.42 -5.67
CA GLY A 207 14.28 17.88 -7.02
C GLY A 207 15.66 17.88 -7.63
N TRP A 208 15.87 17.02 -8.62
CA TRP A 208 17.01 17.08 -9.53
C TRP A 208 16.50 17.34 -10.94
N GLU A 209 17.01 18.41 -11.54
CA GLU A 209 16.62 18.87 -12.87
C GLU A 209 17.78 18.77 -13.86
N ARG A 210 17.44 18.39 -15.09
CA ARG A 210 18.34 18.44 -16.24
C ARG A 210 17.67 19.27 -17.33
N ASP A 211 18.34 20.31 -17.80
CA ASP A 211 17.81 21.24 -18.81
C ASP A 211 16.42 21.86 -18.45
N GLY A 212 16.09 21.93 -17.15
CA GLY A 212 14.82 22.43 -16.62
C GLY A 212 13.70 21.38 -16.49
N ASP A 213 13.96 20.15 -16.91
CA ASP A 213 13.06 19.02 -16.73
C ASP A 213 13.38 18.30 -15.42
N LEU A 214 12.35 18.09 -14.57
CA LEU A 214 12.50 17.37 -13.31
C LEU A 214 12.59 15.87 -13.60
N GLU A 215 13.70 15.24 -13.21
CA GLU A 215 13.93 13.81 -13.46
C GLU A 215 13.98 12.97 -12.17
N ALA A 216 14.14 13.60 -11.00
CA ALA A 216 14.02 12.92 -9.71
C ALA A 216 13.54 13.87 -8.63
N TYR A 217 12.90 13.34 -7.59
CA TYR A 217 12.63 14.07 -6.36
C TYR A 217 12.86 13.18 -5.13
N LEU A 218 13.08 13.80 -3.99
CA LEU A 218 13.01 13.15 -2.69
C LEU A 218 12.46 14.08 -1.62
N THR A 219 11.76 13.49 -0.65
CA THR A 219 11.35 14.12 0.60
C THR A 219 12.07 13.45 1.76
N TYR A 220 12.54 14.22 2.75
CA TYR A 220 13.28 13.66 3.87
C TYR A 220 13.18 14.48 5.14
N THR A 221 13.48 13.83 6.26
CA THR A 221 13.62 14.47 7.58
C THR A 221 14.98 14.12 8.17
N VAL A 222 15.54 14.97 9.02
CA VAL A 222 16.79 14.68 9.73
C VAL A 222 16.48 14.56 11.21
N ASP A 223 16.70 13.38 11.78
CA ASP A 223 16.59 13.16 13.22
C ASP A 223 17.96 13.45 13.85
N SER A 224 17.99 14.44 14.75
CA SER A 224 19.19 14.83 15.51
C SER A 224 19.02 14.60 17.01
N SER A 225 18.08 13.74 17.42
CA SER A 225 17.77 13.49 18.83
C SER A 225 18.80 12.61 19.55
N GLU A 226 19.69 11.94 18.81
CA GLU A 226 20.85 11.20 19.33
C GLU A 226 22.18 11.92 19.03
N ASP A 227 23.28 11.50 19.66
CA ASP A 227 24.64 12.01 19.41
C ASP A 227 25.10 11.79 17.95
N THR A 228 24.36 10.97 17.18
CA THR A 228 24.53 10.67 15.75
C THR A 228 23.27 11.05 14.98
N GLY A 229 23.42 11.79 13.87
CA GLY A 229 22.28 12.22 13.05
C GLY A 229 21.93 11.23 11.95
N THR A 230 20.65 10.99 11.69
CA THR A 230 20.19 10.14 10.56
C THR A 230 19.26 10.94 9.63
N LEU A 231 19.58 10.95 8.34
CA LEU A 231 18.70 11.45 7.30
C LEU A 231 17.74 10.33 6.86
N GLN A 232 16.46 10.51 7.10
CA GLN A 232 15.40 9.56 6.77
C GLN A 232 14.65 10.04 5.52
N VAL A 233 14.85 9.36 4.40
CA VAL A 233 14.05 9.58 3.18
C VAL A 233 12.64 9.05 3.42
N ARG A 234 11.64 9.91 3.18
CA ARG A 234 10.22 9.63 3.40
C ARG A 234 9.54 9.14 2.13
N ASP A 235 9.81 9.79 1.00
CA ASP A 235 9.32 9.42 -0.33
C ASP A 235 10.34 9.87 -1.38
N TRP A 236 10.46 9.14 -2.48
CA TRP A 236 11.32 9.51 -3.61
C TRP A 236 10.89 8.76 -4.86
N ALA A 237 11.21 9.33 -6.02
CA ALA A 237 10.99 8.69 -7.32
C ALA A 237 12.02 9.20 -8.33
N CYS A 238 12.33 8.37 -9.32
CA CYS A 238 13.33 8.67 -10.34
C CYS A 238 12.86 8.27 -11.75
N ALA A 239 12.94 9.20 -12.69
CA ALA A 239 12.79 8.95 -14.11
C ALA A 239 14.08 8.28 -14.66
N GLY A 240 14.23 6.99 -14.38
CA GLY A 240 15.34 6.19 -14.88
C GLY A 240 16.62 6.26 -14.06
N HIS A 241 17.70 5.71 -14.63
CA HIS A 241 18.92 5.41 -13.88
C HIS A 241 19.70 6.66 -13.45
N ASP A 242 19.74 7.69 -14.27
CA ASP A 242 20.46 8.94 -13.95
C ASP A 242 19.80 9.65 -12.75
N GLY A 243 18.47 9.68 -12.70
CA GLY A 243 17.72 10.19 -11.55
C GLY A 243 18.02 9.42 -10.26
N LEU A 244 18.14 8.08 -10.33
CA LEU A 244 18.57 7.27 -9.20
C LEU A 244 19.97 7.66 -8.71
N LEU A 245 20.94 7.79 -9.62
CA LEU A 245 22.28 8.24 -9.25
C LEU A 245 22.26 9.66 -8.67
N ALA A 246 21.40 10.54 -9.17
CA ALA A 246 21.23 11.88 -8.62
C ALA A 246 20.70 11.86 -7.18
N VAL A 247 19.69 11.05 -6.87
CA VAL A 247 19.20 10.88 -5.49
C VAL A 247 20.32 10.34 -4.58
N LEU A 248 21.07 9.33 -5.02
CA LEU A 248 22.19 8.80 -4.23
C LEU A 248 23.31 9.84 -4.03
N ALA A 249 23.61 10.66 -5.04
CA ALA A 249 24.57 11.75 -4.94
C ALA A 249 24.11 12.83 -3.94
N PHE A 250 22.83 13.18 -3.96
CA PHE A 250 22.24 14.12 -2.99
C PHE A 250 22.40 13.62 -1.55
N LEU A 251 22.11 12.34 -1.32
CA LEU A 251 22.29 11.71 -0.01
C LEU A 251 23.77 11.71 0.41
N ALA A 252 24.70 11.45 -0.53
CA ALA A 252 26.13 11.49 -0.26
C ALA A 252 26.60 12.88 0.22
N ASP A 253 26.03 13.97 -0.29
CA ASP A 253 26.41 15.35 0.06
C ASP A 253 26.04 15.78 1.49
N HIS A 254 25.41 14.89 2.27
CA HIS A 254 25.11 15.09 3.69
C HIS A 254 26.18 14.51 4.65
N ASP A 255 27.32 14.03 4.12
CA ASP A 255 28.45 13.43 4.87
C ASP A 255 28.98 14.25 6.07
N SER A 256 28.79 15.57 6.05
CA SER A 256 29.22 16.49 7.10
C SER A 256 28.14 16.80 8.15
N GLN A 257 26.90 16.34 7.94
CA GLN A 257 25.73 16.67 8.75
C GLN A 257 25.14 15.45 9.47
N VAL A 258 25.21 14.27 8.85
CA VAL A 258 24.61 13.03 9.37
C VAL A 258 25.62 11.89 9.27
N ASP A 259 25.51 10.93 10.19
CA ASP A 259 26.35 9.74 10.20
C ASP A 259 25.77 8.63 9.30
N GLU A 260 24.47 8.69 9.05
CA GLU A 260 23.74 7.66 8.30
C GLU A 260 22.62 8.28 7.45
N VAL A 261 22.40 7.69 6.27
CA VAL A 261 21.21 7.90 5.44
C VAL A 261 20.40 6.63 5.41
N ALA A 262 19.08 6.77 5.42
CA ALA A 262 18.16 5.65 5.37
C ALA A 262 17.02 5.89 4.39
N PHE A 263 16.75 4.91 3.54
CA PHE A 263 15.70 4.98 2.51
C PHE A 263 15.13 3.61 2.19
N TRP A 264 13.91 3.58 1.66
CA TRP A 264 13.21 2.37 1.28
C TRP A 264 13.19 2.22 -0.24
N THR A 265 13.32 0.98 -0.72
CA THR A 265 13.11 0.58 -2.10
C THR A 265 12.14 -0.60 -2.19
N GLY A 266 11.63 -0.90 -3.38
CA GLY A 266 11.06 -2.22 -3.67
C GLY A 266 12.13 -3.31 -3.67
N GLU A 267 11.74 -4.58 -3.53
CA GLU A 267 12.67 -5.72 -3.60
C GLU A 267 13.36 -5.84 -4.97
N TYR A 268 12.76 -5.29 -6.03
CA TYR A 268 13.30 -5.30 -7.40
C TYR A 268 14.33 -4.20 -7.67
N ALA A 269 14.58 -3.31 -6.71
CA ALA A 269 15.52 -2.21 -6.89
C ALA A 269 16.91 -2.59 -6.36
N ASP A 270 17.84 -2.82 -7.27
CA ASP A 270 19.18 -3.32 -6.95
C ASP A 270 20.15 -2.19 -6.56
N VAL A 271 19.79 -1.34 -5.60
CA VAL A 271 20.70 -0.29 -5.07
C VAL A 271 22.01 -0.92 -4.58
N LEU A 272 21.93 -2.11 -3.99
CA LEU A 272 23.09 -2.88 -3.57
C LEU A 272 24.06 -3.21 -4.71
N ASP A 273 23.57 -3.45 -5.93
CA ASP A 273 24.43 -3.74 -7.08
C ASP A 273 25.15 -2.50 -7.61
N LEU A 274 24.72 -1.30 -7.21
CA LEU A 274 25.38 -0.04 -7.54
C LEU A 274 26.51 0.30 -6.55
N LEU A 275 26.43 -0.19 -5.31
CA LEU A 275 27.40 0.14 -4.27
C LEU A 275 28.77 -0.46 -4.62
N PRO A 276 29.88 0.32 -4.55
CA PRO A 276 31.23 -0.21 -4.76
C PRO A 276 31.58 -1.34 -3.78
N ASN A 277 31.07 -1.27 -2.55
CA ASN A 277 31.21 -2.28 -1.51
C ASN A 277 29.82 -2.54 -0.87
N PRO A 278 29.01 -3.45 -1.42
CA PRO A 278 27.63 -3.66 -0.94
C PRO A 278 27.54 -4.14 0.51
N GLY A 279 28.60 -4.79 1.02
CA GLY A 279 28.68 -5.25 2.41
C GLY A 279 28.81 -4.13 3.45
N ASP A 280 28.98 -2.89 3.01
CA ASP A 280 29.06 -1.71 3.88
C ASP A 280 27.68 -1.06 4.12
N ALA A 281 26.61 -1.61 3.54
CA ALA A 281 25.23 -1.23 3.80
C ALA A 281 24.53 -2.26 4.71
N THR A 282 23.70 -1.77 5.63
CA THR A 282 22.74 -2.59 6.35
C THR A 282 21.43 -2.59 5.58
N THR A 283 20.87 -3.77 5.33
CA THR A 283 19.57 -3.90 4.67
C THR A 283 18.56 -4.70 5.48
N GLU A 284 17.36 -4.16 5.64
CA GLU A 284 16.22 -4.85 6.24
C GLU A 284 15.18 -5.17 5.16
N LEU A 285 14.89 -6.46 4.95
CA LEU A 285 13.74 -6.89 4.15
C LEU A 285 12.50 -6.92 5.05
N SER A 286 11.51 -6.13 4.69
CA SER A 286 10.23 -6.06 5.40
C SER A 286 9.09 -6.36 4.42
N LEU A 287 8.01 -6.93 4.94
CA LEU A 287 6.79 -7.10 4.16
C LEU A 287 6.02 -5.78 4.14
N GLY A 288 5.54 -5.36 2.97
CA GLY A 288 4.71 -4.17 2.77
C GLY A 288 3.24 -4.40 3.16
N PRO A 289 2.31 -3.57 2.70
CA PRO A 289 0.88 -3.71 2.99
C PRO A 289 0.31 -5.05 2.55
N MET A 290 -0.91 -5.32 3.01
CA MET A 290 -1.72 -6.47 2.60
C MET A 290 -2.83 -6.01 1.65
N VAL A 291 -3.20 -6.85 0.68
CA VAL A 291 -4.28 -6.65 -0.29
C VAL A 291 -5.34 -7.75 -0.15
N ARG A 292 -6.56 -7.46 -0.60
CA ARG A 292 -7.70 -8.36 -0.63
C ARG A 292 -8.64 -8.01 -1.78
N LEU A 293 -9.14 -9.01 -2.50
CA LEU A 293 -10.29 -8.87 -3.38
C LEU A 293 -11.58 -8.70 -2.56
N VAL A 294 -12.37 -7.69 -2.88
CA VAL A 294 -13.62 -7.37 -2.19
C VAL A 294 -14.77 -8.23 -2.75
N ASP A 295 -14.90 -8.29 -4.07
CA ASP A 295 -15.88 -9.08 -4.82
C ASP A 295 -15.13 -9.91 -5.86
N VAL A 296 -15.10 -11.23 -5.69
CA VAL A 296 -14.25 -12.13 -6.50
C VAL A 296 -14.66 -12.13 -7.98
N PRO A 297 -15.93 -12.38 -8.36
CA PRO A 297 -16.35 -12.29 -9.75
C PRO A 297 -16.03 -10.93 -10.37
N ALA A 298 -16.44 -9.83 -9.72
CA ALA A 298 -16.27 -8.50 -10.29
C ALA A 298 -14.79 -8.11 -10.41
N ALA A 299 -13.94 -8.51 -9.45
CA ALA A 299 -12.51 -8.30 -9.54
C ALA A 299 -11.90 -9.06 -10.72
N LEU A 300 -12.18 -10.35 -10.86
CA LEU A 300 -11.61 -11.18 -11.92
C LEU A 300 -12.08 -10.73 -13.31
N GLU A 301 -13.35 -10.33 -13.46
CA GLU A 301 -13.86 -9.79 -14.72
C GLU A 301 -13.28 -8.41 -15.07
N ALA A 302 -12.87 -7.62 -14.07
CA ALA A 302 -12.28 -6.30 -14.29
C ALA A 302 -10.82 -6.35 -14.73
N LEU A 303 -10.08 -7.42 -14.41
CA LEU A 303 -8.66 -7.53 -14.72
C LEU A 303 -8.40 -7.79 -16.21
N SER A 304 -7.28 -7.24 -16.70
CA SER A 304 -6.71 -7.60 -18.00
C SER A 304 -5.86 -8.88 -17.91
N TYR A 305 -6.04 -9.74 -18.91
CA TYR A 305 -5.29 -11.00 -19.06
C TYR A 305 -4.39 -10.96 -20.30
N PRO A 306 -3.31 -11.75 -20.36
CA PRO A 306 -2.50 -11.86 -21.57
C PRO A 306 -3.34 -12.32 -22.77
N GLU A 307 -3.29 -11.61 -23.91
CA GLU A 307 -4.14 -11.91 -25.09
C GLU A 307 -4.02 -13.36 -25.60
N ALA A 308 -2.84 -13.96 -25.42
CA ALA A 308 -2.58 -15.33 -25.86
C ALA A 308 -3.05 -16.40 -24.84
N ALA A 309 -3.44 -16.00 -23.63
CA ALA A 309 -3.90 -16.92 -22.61
C ALA A 309 -5.39 -17.21 -22.80
N THR A 310 -5.73 -18.50 -22.85
CA THR A 310 -7.11 -18.99 -22.87
C THR A 310 -7.28 -20.02 -21.78
N ALA A 311 -8.36 -19.93 -21.02
CA ALA A 311 -8.62 -20.87 -19.93
C ALA A 311 -10.13 -21.06 -19.72
N ASP A 312 -10.48 -22.23 -19.23
CA ASP A 312 -11.81 -22.58 -18.73
C ASP A 312 -11.56 -23.43 -17.48
N LEU A 313 -11.59 -22.78 -16.32
CA LEU A 313 -11.22 -23.36 -15.03
C LEU A 313 -12.34 -23.18 -14.01
N VAL A 314 -12.49 -24.15 -13.13
CA VAL A 314 -13.37 -24.09 -11.97
C VAL A 314 -12.54 -23.84 -10.71
N LEU A 315 -12.75 -22.71 -10.06
CA LEU A 315 -12.08 -22.30 -8.83
C LEU A 315 -13.03 -22.47 -7.64
N ASP A 316 -12.63 -23.23 -6.62
CA ASP A 316 -13.27 -23.19 -5.30
C ASP A 316 -12.58 -22.14 -4.42
N VAL A 317 -13.30 -21.07 -4.11
CA VAL A 317 -12.76 -19.93 -3.36
C VAL A 317 -13.33 -19.91 -1.96
N THR A 318 -12.47 -20.01 -0.96
CA THR A 318 -12.86 -19.84 0.45
C THR A 318 -12.67 -18.38 0.90
N ASP A 319 -13.70 -17.78 1.47
CA ASP A 319 -13.63 -16.46 2.12
C ASP A 319 -14.16 -16.53 3.56
N PRO A 320 -13.32 -16.26 4.58
CA PRO A 320 -13.72 -16.37 5.98
C PRO A 320 -14.56 -15.19 6.49
N LEU A 321 -14.71 -14.11 5.71
CA LEU A 321 -15.34 -12.87 6.16
C LEU A 321 -16.52 -12.46 5.27
N ALA A 322 -16.35 -12.51 3.95
CA ALA A 322 -17.36 -12.10 2.98
C ALA A 322 -18.05 -13.33 2.37
N ASP A 323 -19.24 -13.63 2.87
CA ASP A 323 -20.07 -14.75 2.44
C ASP A 323 -20.49 -14.69 0.97
N TRP A 324 -20.45 -13.52 0.34
CA TRP A 324 -20.70 -13.39 -1.10
C TRP A 324 -19.55 -13.91 -1.99
N ASN A 325 -18.34 -14.09 -1.44
CA ASN A 325 -17.19 -14.60 -2.18
C ASN A 325 -16.97 -16.11 -2.03
N GLY A 326 -17.42 -16.71 -0.92
CA GLY A 326 -17.23 -18.14 -0.64
C GLY A 326 -18.11 -19.03 -1.51
N ASP A 327 -17.64 -19.41 -2.70
CA ASP A 327 -18.39 -20.20 -3.68
C ASP A 327 -17.46 -20.81 -4.74
N THR A 328 -18.02 -21.65 -5.61
CA THR A 328 -17.31 -22.22 -6.76
C THR A 328 -17.60 -21.42 -8.03
N TYR A 329 -16.56 -20.99 -8.72
CA TYR A 329 -16.64 -20.12 -9.90
C TYR A 329 -16.00 -20.77 -11.13
N ARG A 330 -16.69 -20.74 -12.26
CA ARG A 330 -16.12 -21.01 -13.56
C ARG A 330 -15.52 -19.72 -14.12
N LEU A 331 -14.19 -19.66 -14.22
CA LEU A 331 -13.45 -18.60 -14.86
C LEU A 331 -13.15 -19.01 -16.31
N THR A 332 -13.75 -18.28 -17.26
CA THR A 332 -13.44 -18.41 -18.69
C THR A 332 -12.68 -17.18 -19.14
N VAL A 333 -11.52 -17.37 -19.78
CA VAL A 333 -10.69 -16.28 -20.30
C VAL A 333 -10.44 -16.50 -21.78
N GLU A 334 -10.77 -15.50 -22.59
CA GLU A 334 -10.51 -15.45 -24.04
C GLU A 334 -10.23 -13.99 -24.47
N ASP A 335 -9.32 -13.81 -25.42
CA ASP A 335 -8.95 -12.52 -26.02
C ASP A 335 -8.63 -11.42 -24.97
N GLY A 336 -7.96 -11.80 -23.88
CA GLY A 336 -7.52 -10.91 -22.80
C GLY A 336 -8.62 -10.50 -21.80
N SER A 337 -9.82 -11.07 -21.92
CA SER A 337 -10.98 -10.76 -21.06
C SER A 337 -11.51 -12.00 -20.34
N ALA A 338 -12.10 -11.80 -19.15
CA ALA A 338 -12.67 -12.87 -18.34
C ALA A 338 -14.20 -12.77 -18.24
N ALA A 339 -14.84 -13.94 -18.08
CA ALA A 339 -16.21 -14.09 -17.60
C ALA A 339 -16.20 -15.04 -16.40
N VAL A 340 -16.95 -14.69 -15.35
CA VAL A 340 -16.98 -15.46 -14.10
C VAL A 340 -18.41 -15.80 -13.68
N ASP A 341 -18.75 -17.08 -13.80
CA ASP A 341 -20.07 -17.60 -13.44
C ASP A 341 -19.98 -18.53 -12.22
N ARG A 342 -20.95 -18.45 -11.30
CA ARG A 342 -21.10 -19.47 -10.25
C ARG A 342 -21.49 -20.82 -10.86
N THR A 343 -20.96 -21.90 -10.31
CA THR A 343 -21.17 -23.26 -10.83
C THR A 343 -21.18 -24.30 -9.71
N ASP A 344 -21.83 -25.44 -9.94
CA ASP A 344 -21.80 -26.63 -9.05
C ASP A 344 -20.84 -27.72 -9.58
N ALA A 345 -19.96 -27.36 -10.54
CA ALA A 345 -18.98 -28.29 -11.12
C ALA A 345 -17.87 -28.62 -10.11
N ASP A 346 -17.20 -29.77 -10.30
CA ASP A 346 -16.01 -30.12 -9.51
C ASP A 346 -14.90 -29.08 -9.77
N ALA A 347 -14.18 -28.68 -8.72
CA ALA A 347 -13.13 -27.67 -8.80
C ALA A 347 -11.84 -28.24 -9.41
N ASP A 348 -11.22 -27.45 -10.28
CA ASP A 348 -9.88 -27.70 -10.82
C ASP A 348 -8.80 -27.14 -9.88
N ALA A 349 -9.13 -26.08 -9.12
CA ALA A 349 -8.25 -25.44 -8.15
C ALA A 349 -9.01 -24.94 -6.91
N GLU A 350 -8.43 -25.13 -5.73
CA GLU A 350 -8.95 -24.69 -4.44
C GLU A 350 -7.99 -23.68 -3.79
N LEU A 351 -8.49 -22.51 -3.40
CA LEU A 351 -7.67 -21.48 -2.74
C LEU A 351 -8.50 -20.50 -1.89
N GLY A 352 -7.84 -19.85 -0.94
CA GLY A 352 -8.46 -18.77 -0.16
C GLY A 352 -8.47 -17.44 -0.92
N VAL A 353 -9.42 -16.56 -0.60
CA VAL A 353 -9.49 -15.20 -1.18
C VAL A 353 -8.17 -14.43 -1.03
N GLY A 354 -7.42 -14.66 0.05
CA GLY A 354 -6.10 -14.06 0.24
C GLY A 354 -5.08 -14.51 -0.80
N ALA A 355 -4.99 -15.82 -1.06
CA ALA A 355 -4.10 -16.38 -2.08
C ALA A 355 -4.49 -15.90 -3.48
N LEU A 356 -5.80 -15.90 -3.78
CA LEU A 356 -6.33 -15.35 -5.02
C LEU A 356 -6.00 -13.87 -5.19
N SER A 357 -6.04 -13.09 -4.10
CA SER A 357 -5.68 -11.67 -4.12
C SER A 357 -4.21 -11.46 -4.46
N GLN A 358 -3.31 -12.30 -3.93
CA GLN A 358 -1.87 -12.23 -4.26
C GLN A 358 -1.60 -12.58 -5.73
N LEU A 359 -2.31 -13.58 -6.25
CA LEU A 359 -2.24 -13.99 -7.65
C LEU A 359 -2.79 -12.89 -8.56
N ALA A 360 -3.94 -12.31 -8.21
CA ALA A 360 -4.60 -11.25 -8.94
C ALA A 360 -3.70 -10.02 -9.13
N VAL A 361 -3.04 -9.54 -8.07
CA VAL A 361 -2.13 -8.39 -8.15
C VAL A 361 -0.73 -8.75 -8.68
N GLY A 362 -0.44 -10.04 -8.83
CA GLY A 362 0.83 -10.54 -9.37
C GLY A 362 1.98 -10.64 -8.37
N TYR A 363 1.72 -10.56 -7.05
CA TYR A 363 2.75 -10.69 -6.01
C TYR A 363 3.25 -12.13 -5.84
N ARG A 364 2.39 -13.13 -6.08
CA ARG A 364 2.75 -14.56 -6.03
C ARG A 364 2.33 -15.25 -7.30
N THR A 365 3.15 -16.18 -7.77
CA THR A 365 2.75 -17.10 -8.85
C THR A 365 1.90 -18.25 -8.31
N ALA A 366 1.18 -18.93 -9.21
CA ALA A 366 0.46 -20.16 -8.88
C ALA A 366 1.40 -21.23 -8.28
N ASP A 367 2.59 -21.42 -8.86
CA ASP A 367 3.60 -22.37 -8.35
C ASP A 367 4.06 -22.04 -6.93
N GLU A 368 4.27 -20.76 -6.62
CA GLU A 368 4.67 -20.33 -5.28
C GLU A 368 3.56 -20.59 -4.25
N LEU A 369 2.30 -20.30 -4.61
CA LEU A 369 1.14 -20.57 -3.76
C LEU A 369 0.95 -22.08 -3.53
N ALA A 370 1.11 -22.90 -4.55
CA ALA A 370 1.07 -24.35 -4.45
C ALA A 370 2.21 -24.89 -3.55
N THR A 371 3.41 -24.33 -3.70
CA THR A 371 4.58 -24.70 -2.89
C THR A 371 4.34 -24.47 -1.39
N VAL A 372 3.67 -23.36 -1.03
CA VAL A 372 3.33 -23.05 0.37
C VAL A 372 2.00 -23.64 0.84
N ARG A 373 1.27 -24.33 -0.06
CA ARG A 373 -0.04 -24.98 0.18
C ARG A 373 -1.18 -24.01 0.45
N ASP A 374 -1.12 -22.83 -0.17
CA ASP A 374 -2.21 -21.86 -0.19
C ASP A 374 -3.07 -21.99 -1.48
N LEU A 375 -2.67 -22.88 -2.39
CA LEU A 375 -3.38 -23.30 -3.60
C LEU A 375 -3.24 -24.84 -3.74
N ASP A 376 -4.35 -25.54 -3.91
CA ASP A 376 -4.39 -26.97 -4.28
C ASP A 376 -4.99 -27.10 -5.68
N ALA A 377 -4.26 -27.71 -6.60
CA ALA A 377 -4.64 -27.83 -8.01
C ALA A 377 -3.81 -28.93 -8.68
N ASP A 378 -4.30 -29.49 -9.77
CA ASP A 378 -3.48 -30.36 -10.62
C ASP A 378 -2.53 -29.58 -11.54
N ASP A 379 -1.61 -30.29 -12.20
CA ASP A 379 -0.57 -29.66 -13.03
C ASP A 379 -1.18 -28.82 -14.18
N ASP A 380 -2.29 -29.27 -14.78
CA ASP A 380 -2.94 -28.57 -15.90
C ASP A 380 -3.60 -27.25 -15.42
N ALA A 381 -4.25 -27.28 -14.25
CA ALA A 381 -4.83 -26.09 -13.63
C ALA A 381 -3.78 -25.08 -13.16
N LEU A 382 -2.64 -25.55 -12.62
CA LEU A 382 -1.51 -24.70 -12.24
C LEU A 382 -0.90 -23.99 -13.46
N ASP A 383 -0.65 -24.71 -14.54
CA ASP A 383 -0.13 -24.14 -15.80
C ASP A 383 -1.09 -23.09 -16.36
N ALA A 384 -2.40 -23.35 -16.32
CA ALA A 384 -3.41 -22.40 -16.75
C ALA A 384 -3.43 -21.13 -15.87
N LEU A 385 -3.42 -21.28 -14.54
CA LEU A 385 -3.35 -20.14 -13.61
C LEU A 385 -2.06 -19.33 -13.77
N ALA A 386 -0.91 -19.97 -14.00
CA ALA A 386 0.35 -19.29 -14.25
C ALA A 386 0.34 -18.48 -15.57
N SER A 387 -0.34 -19.00 -16.60
CA SER A 387 -0.54 -18.31 -17.89
C SER A 387 -1.48 -17.11 -17.76
N LEU A 388 -2.55 -17.24 -16.98
CA LEU A 388 -3.52 -16.18 -16.74
C LEU A 388 -2.96 -15.05 -15.88
N PHE A 389 -2.19 -15.41 -14.85
CA PHE A 389 -1.71 -14.49 -13.82
C PHE A 389 -0.18 -14.50 -13.76
N PRO A 390 0.53 -14.04 -14.81
CA PRO A 390 1.97 -13.91 -14.75
C PRO A 390 2.37 -12.98 -13.61
N GLU A 391 3.55 -13.24 -13.03
CA GLU A 391 4.15 -12.44 -11.96
C GLU A 391 4.31 -10.97 -12.39
N ARG A 392 4.12 -10.07 -11.44
CA ARG A 392 4.25 -8.62 -11.63
C ARG A 392 5.15 -8.07 -10.54
N ALA A 393 6.01 -7.12 -10.90
CA ALA A 393 6.69 -6.33 -9.89
C ALA A 393 5.66 -5.45 -9.18
N THR A 394 5.49 -5.65 -7.88
CA THR A 394 4.44 -4.99 -7.08
C THR A 394 5.06 -4.07 -6.03
N LEU A 395 4.53 -2.86 -5.91
CA LEU A 395 4.94 -1.91 -4.88
C LEU A 395 3.80 -0.94 -4.56
N LEU A 396 3.11 -1.18 -3.44
CA LEU A 396 2.29 -0.18 -2.78
C LEU A 396 3.14 0.51 -1.70
N ARG A 397 3.57 1.74 -1.97
CA ARG A 397 4.49 2.50 -1.08
C ARG A 397 3.77 3.46 -0.15
N GLU A 398 2.51 3.77 -0.43
CA GLU A 398 1.69 4.68 0.34
C GLU A 398 1.43 4.12 1.73
N ASN A 399 1.91 4.82 2.76
CA ASN A 399 1.51 4.60 4.13
C ASN A 399 0.25 5.44 4.40
N PHE A 400 -0.89 4.82 4.72
CA PHE A 400 -2.21 5.48 4.88
C PHE A 400 -2.83 5.35 6.26
#